data_AF-A0AAD2CLD2-F1
#
_entry.id   AF-A0AAD2CLD2-F1
#
_cell.length_a   1.000
_cell.length_b   1.000
_cell.length_c   1.000
_cell.angle_alpha   90.00
_cell.angle_beta   90.00
_cell.angle_gamma   90.00
#
_symmetry.space_group_name_H-M   'P 1'
#
loop_
_entity.id
_entity.type
_entity.pdbx_description
1 polymer ?
#
loop_
_entity_poly.entity_id
_entity_poly.type
_entity_poly.pdbx_seq_one_letter_code
_entity_poly.pdbx_strand_id
1 'polypeptide(L)'
;MKADYEEHDAILIARCMMQIKAKFDTDEGLNFIQQYYINHGQRSLVILERMLWIRDCFTPEFVKDMTASEQKKAQSAMMLLAEKQFEKTIIGRLVYQGYGTREWLSREDTASPTALQEAITTTCVIDAHKGRDIMTMDVPNAFIQTYMSEAKEGEDRIYMKITGMMVQILIDMAPEYRNTLF
;
A
#
# COMPACT_ATOMS: atom_id res chain seq x y z
N MET A 1 9.06 -19.97 3.38
CA MET A 1 10.50 -20.17 3.66
C MET A 1 11.08 -18.80 3.96
N LYS A 2 11.33 -18.47 5.25
CA LYS A 2 12.09 -17.25 5.59
C LYS A 2 13.51 -17.54 5.12
N ALA A 3 14.00 -16.76 4.16
CA ALA A 3 15.41 -16.77 3.84
C ALA A 3 16.10 -15.99 4.95
N ASP A 4 16.83 -16.69 5.81
CA ASP A 4 17.73 -16.06 6.76
C ASP A 4 18.96 -15.63 5.97
N TYR A 5 19.23 -14.32 5.96
CA TYR A 5 20.38 -13.72 5.30
C TYR A 5 21.45 -13.44 6.34
N GLU A 6 22.68 -13.85 6.06
CA GLU A 6 23.83 -13.46 6.88
C GLU A 6 24.25 -12.02 6.57
N GLU A 7 24.95 -11.35 7.49
CA GLU A 7 25.33 -9.94 7.34
C GLU A 7 26.17 -9.67 6.08
N HIS A 8 27.01 -10.64 5.71
CA HIS A 8 27.82 -10.57 4.50
C HIS A 8 27.00 -10.73 3.21
N ASP A 9 25.94 -11.54 3.23
CA ASP A 9 25.01 -11.68 2.11
C ASP A 9 24.23 -10.38 1.89
N ALA A 10 23.79 -9.74 2.98
CA ALA A 10 23.11 -8.45 2.92
C ALA A 10 24.01 -7.37 2.29
N ILE A 11 25.30 -7.34 2.65
CA ILE A 11 26.28 -6.41 2.05
C ILE A 11 26.48 -6.69 0.56
N LEU A 12 26.58 -7.97 0.18
CA LEU A 12 26.77 -8.37 -1.23
C LEU A 12 25.55 -7.97 -2.07
N ILE A 13 24.35 -8.27 -1.57
CA ILE A 13 23.07 -7.89 -2.19
C ILE A 13 22.99 -6.37 -2.31
N ALA A 14 23.30 -5.62 -1.25
CA ALA A 14 23.29 -4.16 -1.28
C ALA A 14 24.26 -3.61 -2.34
N ARG A 15 25.48 -4.17 -2.43
CA ARG A 15 26.47 -3.76 -3.45
C ARG A 15 25.99 -4.08 -4.86
N CYS A 16 25.41 -5.26 -5.10
CA CYS A 16 24.83 -5.61 -6.40
C CYS A 16 23.68 -4.67 -6.78
N MET A 17 22.78 -4.38 -5.85
CA MET A 17 21.68 -3.43 -6.06
C MET A 17 22.21 -2.03 -6.40
N MET A 18 23.24 -1.55 -5.70
CA MET A 18 23.85 -0.24 -6.00
C MET A 18 24.53 -0.22 -7.37
N GLN A 19 25.23 -1.29 -7.76
CA GLN A 19 25.86 -1.38 -9.08
C GLN A 19 24.83 -1.42 -10.21
N ILE A 20 23.70 -2.11 -10.01
CA ILE A 20 22.56 -2.08 -10.94
C ILE A 20 22.01 -0.67 -11.03
N LYS A 21 21.69 -0.02 -9.88
CA LYS A 21 21.21 1.36 -9.84
C LYS A 21 22.11 2.30 -10.64
N ALA A 22 23.42 2.25 -10.41
CA ALA A 22 24.39 3.11 -11.09
C ALA A 22 24.45 2.90 -12.62
N LYS A 23 24.17 1.69 -13.12
CA LYS A 23 24.13 1.40 -14.56
C LYS A 23 22.88 1.91 -15.26
N PHE A 24 21.79 2.08 -14.51
CA PHE A 24 20.51 2.57 -15.04
C PHE A 24 20.27 4.05 -14.71
N ASP A 25 21.25 4.72 -14.09
CA ASP A 25 21.24 6.18 -13.86
C ASP A 25 21.78 6.87 -15.13
N THR A 26 21.04 6.77 -16.23
CA THR A 26 21.37 7.40 -17.51
C THR A 26 20.37 8.51 -17.84
N ASP A 27 20.85 9.60 -18.48
CA ASP A 27 20.01 10.71 -18.96
C ASP A 27 19.05 10.32 -20.12
N GLU A 28 18.96 9.02 -20.45
CA GLU A 28 18.20 8.46 -21.58
C GLU A 28 16.73 8.11 -21.24
N GLY A 29 16.25 8.49 -20.04
CA GLY A 29 14.84 8.36 -19.65
C GLY A 29 14.43 6.99 -19.10
N LEU A 30 15.37 6.07 -18.90
CA LEU A 30 15.16 4.84 -18.14
C LEU A 30 15.18 5.18 -16.64
N ASN A 31 14.08 4.91 -15.93
CA ASN A 31 13.98 5.17 -14.49
C ASN A 31 14.07 3.84 -13.72
N PHE A 32 15.09 3.68 -12.87
CA PHE A 32 15.21 2.55 -11.97
C PHE A 32 14.74 2.95 -10.58
N ILE A 33 13.53 2.52 -10.21
CA ILE A 33 12.96 2.81 -8.90
C ILE A 33 13.36 1.70 -7.93
N GLN A 34 14.31 2.00 -7.04
CA GLN A 34 14.63 1.13 -5.91
C GLN A 34 13.70 1.49 -4.73
N GLN A 35 12.95 0.49 -4.26
CA GLN A 35 12.12 0.62 -3.06
C GLN A 35 12.87 0.11 -1.85
N TYR A 36 12.82 0.88 -0.76
CA TYR A 36 13.41 0.52 0.52
C TYR A 36 12.31 0.31 1.55
N TYR A 37 12.43 -0.78 2.30
CA TYR A 37 11.70 -0.97 3.53
C TYR A 37 12.39 -0.15 4.61
N ILE A 38 11.70 0.87 5.08
CA ILE A 38 12.19 1.66 6.19
C ILE A 38 11.16 1.55 7.30
N ASN A 39 11.52 0.83 8.36
CA ASN A 39 10.72 0.85 9.58
C ASN A 39 10.86 2.21 10.31
N HIS A 40 11.92 2.98 10.04
CA HIS A 40 12.24 4.28 10.67
C HIS A 40 12.81 5.31 9.69
N GLY A 41 11.98 6.22 9.14
CA GLY A 41 12.46 7.36 8.33
C GLY A 41 11.50 8.55 8.40
N GLN A 42 12.00 9.78 8.59
CA GLN A 42 11.24 10.92 9.13
C GLN A 42 10.56 11.87 8.11
N ARG A 43 10.86 11.80 6.81
CA ARG A 43 10.54 12.93 5.88
C ARG A 43 9.48 12.67 4.81
N SER A 44 9.18 11.42 4.48
CA SER A 44 8.25 11.05 3.40
C SER A 44 6.83 10.72 3.87
N LEU A 45 6.56 10.86 5.17
CA LEU A 45 5.28 10.50 5.81
C LEU A 45 4.16 11.53 5.61
N VAL A 46 4.53 12.81 5.48
CA VAL A 46 3.60 13.96 5.50
C VAL A 46 2.54 13.91 4.38
N ILE A 47 2.86 13.29 3.23
CA ILE A 47 1.95 13.28 2.06
C ILE A 47 0.84 12.24 2.22
N LEU A 48 1.12 11.12 2.88
CA LEU A 48 0.18 10.01 2.98
C LEU A 48 -0.87 10.25 4.07
N GLU A 49 -0.46 10.86 5.17
CA GLU A 49 -1.32 11.10 6.34
C GLU A 49 -2.33 12.23 6.09
N ARG A 50 -2.01 13.20 5.21
CA ARG A 50 -3.00 14.14 4.66
C ARG A 50 -4.12 13.43 3.91
N MET A 51 -3.83 12.39 3.13
CA MET A 51 -4.89 11.70 2.37
C MET A 51 -5.82 10.89 3.26
N LEU A 52 -5.30 10.29 4.34
CA LEU A 52 -6.10 9.50 5.29
C LEU A 52 -7.02 10.38 6.14
N TRP A 53 -6.50 11.50 6.66
CA TRP A 53 -7.26 12.42 7.51
C TRP A 53 -8.25 13.28 6.70
N ILE A 54 -7.84 13.84 5.56
CA ILE A 54 -8.73 14.69 4.73
C ILE A 54 -9.93 13.91 4.18
N ARG A 55 -9.79 12.59 3.99
CA ARG A 55 -10.81 11.75 3.37
C ARG A 55 -11.62 10.92 4.38
N ASP A 56 -11.33 11.06 5.67
CA ASP A 56 -12.02 10.35 6.76
C ASP A 56 -12.14 8.83 6.52
N CYS A 57 -11.04 8.21 6.07
CA CYS A 57 -11.05 6.80 5.63
C CYS A 57 -10.67 5.81 6.74
N PHE A 58 -10.20 6.30 7.89
CA PHE A 58 -9.71 5.48 9.00
C PHE A 58 -10.21 6.04 10.32
N THR A 59 -10.68 5.14 11.18
CA THR A 59 -11.10 5.46 12.54
C THR A 59 -10.25 4.65 13.51
N PRO A 60 -9.66 5.27 14.55
CA PRO A 60 -8.96 4.51 15.58
C PRO A 60 -9.95 3.72 16.44
N GLU A 61 -9.57 2.48 16.78
CA GLU A 61 -10.34 1.60 17.67
C GLU A 61 -9.43 1.14 18.81
N PHE A 62 -10.00 0.96 20.01
CA PHE A 62 -9.25 0.45 21.15
C PHE A 62 -9.04 -1.06 21.05
N VAL A 63 -7.82 -1.52 21.36
CA VAL A 63 -7.47 -2.95 21.36
C VAL A 63 -8.35 -3.76 22.32
N LYS A 64 -8.78 -3.16 23.44
CA LYS A 64 -9.69 -3.78 24.42
C LYS A 64 -11.09 -4.08 23.85
N ASP A 65 -11.51 -3.34 22.83
CA ASP A 65 -12.83 -3.45 22.22
C ASP A 65 -12.79 -4.37 20.97
N MET A 66 -11.60 -4.91 20.65
CA MET A 66 -11.39 -5.90 19.60
C MET A 66 -11.56 -7.33 20.13
N THR A 67 -12.10 -8.21 19.29
CA THR A 67 -12.14 -9.65 19.56
C THR A 67 -10.74 -10.29 19.42
N ALA A 68 -10.55 -11.46 20.04
CA ALA A 68 -9.28 -12.19 19.91
C ALA A 68 -8.97 -12.60 18.45
N SER A 69 -10.01 -12.86 17.64
CA SER A 69 -9.87 -13.15 16.22
C SER A 69 -9.47 -11.90 15.42
N GLU A 70 -10.09 -10.76 15.69
CA GLU A 70 -9.72 -9.46 15.10
C GLU A 70 -8.26 -9.09 15.41
N GLN A 71 -7.82 -9.26 16.66
CA GLN A 71 -6.43 -8.98 17.04
C GLN A 71 -5.43 -9.89 16.31
N LYS A 72 -5.78 -11.17 16.09
CA LYS A 72 -4.95 -12.13 15.36
C LYS A 72 -4.90 -11.82 13.86
N LYS A 73 -6.00 -11.32 13.29
CA LYS A 73 -6.11 -10.97 11.87
C LYS A 73 -5.56 -9.59 11.54
N ALA A 74 -5.41 -8.70 12.51
CA ALA A 74 -4.85 -7.36 12.33
C ALA A 74 -3.46 -7.43 11.65
N GLN A 75 -3.31 -6.77 10.50
CA GLN A 75 -2.03 -6.75 9.78
C GLN A 75 -1.30 -5.44 9.96
N SER A 76 0.02 -5.53 10.04
CA SER A 76 0.88 -4.37 10.18
C SER A 76 0.84 -3.47 8.94
N ALA A 77 0.86 -2.17 9.16
CA ALA A 77 1.15 -1.18 8.14
C ALA A 77 2.66 -1.07 7.93
N MET A 78 3.07 -0.93 6.67
CA MET A 78 4.47 -0.88 6.27
C MET A 78 4.71 0.29 5.33
N MET A 79 5.80 1.02 5.54
CA MET A 79 6.16 2.14 4.69
C MET A 79 7.20 1.73 3.63
N LEU A 80 6.81 1.91 2.37
CA LEU A 80 7.69 1.79 1.21
C LEU A 80 8.16 3.17 0.80
N LEU A 81 9.47 3.37 0.76
CA LEU A 81 10.06 4.59 0.25
C LEU A 81 10.69 4.35 -1.11
N ALA A 82 10.38 5.21 -2.06
CA ALA A 82 10.93 5.22 -3.40
C ALA A 82 11.49 6.61 -3.69
N GLU A 83 12.70 6.67 -4.23
CA GLU A 83 13.27 7.92 -4.73
C GLU A 83 12.92 8.09 -6.21
N LYS A 84 12.27 9.20 -6.56
CA LYS A 84 12.04 9.57 -7.97
C LYS A 84 13.28 10.30 -8.48
N GLN A 85 14.08 9.63 -9.29
CA GLN A 85 15.41 10.10 -9.75
C GLN A 85 15.35 11.50 -10.38
N PHE A 86 14.40 11.74 -11.29
CA PHE A 86 14.30 13.01 -12.02
C PHE A 86 13.99 14.23 -11.13
N GLU A 87 13.14 14.06 -10.11
CA GLU A 87 12.68 15.16 -9.23
C GLU A 87 13.43 15.20 -7.90
N LYS A 88 14.38 14.27 -7.68
CA LYS A 88 15.07 14.03 -6.38
C LYS A 88 14.11 14.04 -5.19
N THR A 89 12.89 13.55 -5.43
CA THR A 89 11.79 13.60 -4.46
C THR A 89 11.57 12.20 -3.90
N ILE A 90 11.49 12.08 -2.58
CA ILE A 90 11.21 10.82 -1.91
C ILE A 90 9.69 10.65 -1.82
N ILE A 91 9.18 9.59 -2.42
CA ILE A 91 7.77 9.20 -2.41
C ILE A 91 7.59 8.07 -1.40
N GLY A 92 6.78 8.33 -0.37
CA GLY A 92 6.34 7.31 0.58
C GLY A 92 5.01 6.68 0.19
N ARG A 93 4.88 5.37 0.39
CA ARG A 93 3.62 4.63 0.28
C ARG A 93 3.44 3.78 1.54
N LEU A 94 2.30 3.93 2.21
CA LEU A 94 1.90 3.08 3.32
C LEU A 94 1.10 1.92 2.73
N VAL A 95 1.51 0.72 3.11
CA VAL A 95 1.02 -0.51 2.51
C VAL A 95 0.58 -1.43 3.64
N TYR A 96 -0.61 -1.98 3.47
CA TYR A 96 -1.12 -3.05 4.30
C TYR A 96 -0.34 -4.34 4.02
N GLN A 97 0.26 -4.94 5.04
CA GLN A 97 1.06 -6.14 4.86
C GLN A 97 0.17 -7.37 4.60
N GLY A 98 -0.05 -7.69 3.32
CA GLY A 98 -0.95 -8.77 2.89
C GLY A 98 -0.45 -10.21 3.06
N TYR A 99 0.74 -10.44 3.61
CA TYR A 99 1.34 -11.79 3.67
C TYR A 99 0.46 -12.77 4.47
N GLY A 100 -0.18 -12.31 5.55
CA GLY A 100 -1.02 -13.15 6.42
C GLY A 100 -2.50 -13.19 6.04
N THR A 101 -2.95 -12.44 5.02
CA THR A 101 -4.40 -12.31 4.76
C THR A 101 -4.99 -13.44 3.95
N ARG A 102 -4.16 -14.15 3.17
CA ARG A 102 -4.58 -15.34 2.43
C ARG A 102 -5.06 -16.50 3.32
N GLU A 103 -4.73 -16.48 4.60
CA GLU A 103 -5.15 -17.51 5.56
C GLU A 103 -6.62 -17.37 5.98
N TRP A 104 -7.18 -16.16 5.86
CA TRP A 104 -8.53 -15.85 6.37
C TRP A 104 -9.42 -15.09 5.39
N LEU A 105 -8.90 -14.63 4.24
CA LEU A 105 -9.70 -14.19 3.11
C LEU A 105 -9.94 -15.37 2.16
N SER A 106 -11.21 -15.65 1.86
CA SER A 106 -11.56 -16.67 0.89
C SER A 106 -11.21 -16.22 -0.54
N ARG A 107 -11.09 -17.18 -1.46
CA ARG A 107 -10.83 -16.86 -2.88
C ARG A 107 -12.04 -16.19 -3.49
N GLU A 108 -13.22 -16.61 -3.07
CA GLU A 108 -14.52 -16.09 -3.47
C GLU A 108 -14.65 -14.62 -3.08
N ASP A 109 -14.24 -14.25 -1.87
CA ASP A 109 -14.30 -12.86 -1.37
C ASP A 109 -13.20 -11.96 -1.99
N THR A 110 -12.09 -12.55 -2.43
CA THR A 110 -10.97 -11.79 -3.03
C THR A 110 -11.04 -11.74 -4.56
N ALA A 111 -11.93 -12.52 -5.17
CA ALA A 111 -12.05 -12.61 -6.61
C ALA A 111 -12.68 -11.33 -7.17
N SER A 112 -11.90 -10.54 -7.89
CA SER A 112 -12.42 -9.49 -8.76
C SER A 112 -12.76 -10.08 -10.13
N PRO A 113 -13.86 -9.69 -10.78
CA PRO A 113 -14.15 -10.08 -12.15
C PRO A 113 -13.00 -9.66 -13.05
N THR A 114 -12.21 -10.64 -13.50
CA THR A 114 -11.08 -10.40 -14.39
C THR A 114 -11.59 -10.48 -15.82
N ALA A 115 -11.64 -9.34 -16.50
CA ALA A 115 -11.91 -9.32 -17.94
C ALA A 115 -10.73 -9.93 -18.70
N LEU A 116 -11.00 -10.78 -19.69
CA LEU A 116 -9.98 -11.34 -20.56
C LEU A 116 -9.34 -10.22 -21.40
N GLN A 117 -8.02 -10.07 -21.33
CA GLN A 117 -7.30 -9.02 -22.06
C GLN A 117 -7.52 -9.08 -23.58
N GLU A 118 -7.65 -10.29 -24.13
CA GLU A 118 -7.98 -10.51 -25.55
C GLU A 118 -9.37 -9.98 -25.89
N ALA A 119 -10.34 -10.12 -24.98
CA ALA A 119 -11.70 -9.62 -25.19
C ALA A 119 -11.71 -8.08 -25.21
N ILE A 120 -11.04 -7.43 -24.25
CA ILE A 120 -10.90 -5.97 -24.21
C ILE A 120 -10.25 -5.46 -25.50
N THR A 121 -9.16 -6.10 -25.93
CA THR A 121 -8.44 -5.72 -27.16
C THR A 121 -9.33 -5.87 -28.38
N THR A 122 -10.07 -6.98 -28.48
CA THR A 122 -11.01 -7.24 -29.58
C THR A 122 -12.11 -6.20 -29.64
N THR A 123 -12.70 -5.80 -28.51
CA THR A 123 -13.71 -4.75 -28.47
C THR A 123 -13.15 -3.42 -28.94
N CYS A 124 -11.95 -3.04 -28.49
CA CYS A 124 -11.29 -1.81 -28.94
C CYS A 124 -11.04 -1.80 -30.46
N VAL A 125 -10.61 -2.93 -31.05
CA VAL A 125 -10.40 -3.06 -32.50
C VAL A 125 -11.70 -2.92 -33.27
N ILE A 126 -12.78 -3.54 -32.80
CA ILE A 126 -14.11 -3.43 -33.43
C ILE A 126 -14.61 -1.99 -33.38
N ASP A 127 -14.45 -1.31 -32.24
CA ASP A 127 -14.91 0.06 -32.05
C ASP A 127 -14.12 1.03 -32.92
N ALA A 128 -12.80 0.84 -33.04
CA ALA A 128 -11.95 1.59 -33.96
C ALA A 128 -12.35 1.36 -35.43
N HIS A 129 -12.59 0.10 -35.83
CA HIS A 129 -13.01 -0.23 -37.20
C HIS A 129 -14.37 0.38 -37.57
N LYS A 130 -15.30 0.43 -36.60
CA LYS A 130 -16.64 1.00 -36.79
C LYS A 130 -16.70 2.51 -36.57
N GLY A 131 -15.58 3.16 -36.24
CA GLY A 131 -15.52 4.60 -35.98
C GLY A 131 -16.40 5.04 -34.81
N ARG A 132 -16.48 4.25 -33.74
CA ARG A 132 -17.26 4.57 -32.54
C ARG A 132 -16.49 5.49 -31.61
N ASP A 133 -17.20 6.43 -31.00
CA ASP A 133 -16.65 7.25 -29.93
C ASP A 133 -16.51 6.44 -28.65
N ILE A 134 -15.29 6.39 -28.10
CA ILE A 134 -14.96 5.70 -26.85
C ILE A 134 -14.42 6.73 -25.85
N MET A 135 -14.89 6.65 -24.62
CA MET A 135 -14.33 7.40 -23.49
C MET A 135 -13.81 6.40 -22.45
N THR A 136 -12.58 6.62 -21.99
CA THR A 136 -11.99 5.90 -20.85
C THR A 136 -11.75 6.88 -19.72
N MET A 137 -12.08 6.50 -18.49
CA MET A 137 -11.83 7.29 -17.30
C MET A 137 -11.21 6.41 -16.23
N ASP A 138 -10.16 6.92 -15.58
CA ASP A 138 -9.62 6.36 -14.35
C ASP A 138 -10.29 7.05 -13.15
N VAL A 139 -10.58 6.26 -12.10
CA VAL A 139 -11.14 6.77 -10.84
C VAL A 139 -10.02 6.78 -9.80
N PRO A 140 -9.38 7.93 -9.56
CA PRO A 140 -8.20 7.98 -8.72
C PRO A 140 -8.57 7.68 -7.26
N ASN A 141 -7.85 6.74 -6.65
CA ASN A 141 -8.07 6.29 -5.28
C ASN A 141 -9.44 5.62 -5.05
N ALA A 142 -10.00 4.95 -6.06
CA ALA A 142 -11.29 4.25 -5.97
C ALA A 142 -11.41 3.41 -4.68
N PHE A 143 -10.39 2.60 -4.35
CA PHE A 143 -10.40 1.74 -3.16
C PHE A 143 -10.52 2.48 -1.83
N ILE A 144 -9.95 3.69 -1.72
CA ILE A 144 -10.00 4.49 -0.49
C ILE A 144 -11.35 5.21 -0.37
N GLN A 145 -12.05 5.42 -1.49
CA GLN A 145 -13.36 6.09 -1.54
C GLN A 145 -14.53 5.10 -1.46
N THR A 146 -14.30 3.82 -1.69
CA THR A 146 -15.34 2.80 -1.60
C THR A 146 -15.72 2.57 -0.14
N TYR A 147 -17.01 2.72 0.18
CA TYR A 147 -17.53 2.38 1.49
C TYR A 147 -17.34 0.89 1.78
N MET A 148 -16.71 0.59 2.92
CA MET A 148 -16.68 -0.76 3.47
C MET A 148 -17.98 -0.97 4.25
N SER A 149 -18.70 -2.05 3.94
CA SER A 149 -19.91 -2.40 4.69
C SER A 149 -19.57 -2.66 6.16
N GLU A 150 -20.45 -2.27 7.06
CA GLU A 150 -20.33 -2.65 8.47
C GLU A 150 -20.25 -4.17 8.59
N ALA A 151 -19.34 -4.65 9.44
CA ALA A 151 -19.22 -6.07 9.71
C ALA A 151 -20.53 -6.58 10.33
N LYS A 152 -21.07 -7.67 9.78
CA LYS A 152 -22.29 -8.28 10.33
C LYS A 152 -21.99 -8.93 11.68
N GLU A 153 -23.03 -9.18 12.47
CA GLU A 153 -22.90 -9.89 13.73
C GLU A 153 -22.23 -11.27 13.50
N GLY A 154 -21.05 -11.46 14.09
CA GLY A 154 -20.22 -12.66 13.93
C GLY A 154 -19.14 -12.60 12.85
N GLU A 155 -19.03 -11.50 12.09
CA GLU A 155 -17.93 -11.24 11.16
C GLU A 155 -16.86 -10.36 11.83
N ASP A 156 -15.58 -10.68 11.60
CA ASP A 156 -14.47 -9.88 12.13
C ASP A 156 -14.28 -8.61 11.28
N ARG A 157 -14.08 -7.47 11.94
CA ARG A 157 -13.64 -6.24 11.28
C ARG A 157 -12.18 -6.37 10.81
N ILE A 158 -11.82 -5.64 9.75
CA ILE A 158 -10.45 -5.61 9.22
C ILE A 158 -9.70 -4.45 9.86
N TYR A 159 -8.61 -4.77 10.56
CA TYR A 159 -7.74 -3.78 11.21
C TYR A 159 -6.38 -3.69 10.54
N MET A 160 -5.91 -2.45 10.38
CA MET A 160 -4.54 -2.13 10.07
C MET A 160 -3.83 -1.67 11.34
N LYS A 161 -2.77 -2.39 11.73
CA LYS A 161 -1.95 -2.08 12.89
C LYS A 161 -0.83 -1.12 12.49
N ILE A 162 -0.89 0.12 12.96
CA ILE A 162 0.15 1.13 12.76
C ILE A 162 1.02 1.17 14.02
N THR A 163 2.35 1.06 13.86
CA THR A 163 3.30 1.03 14.99
C THR A 163 4.51 1.90 14.75
N GLY A 164 5.24 2.21 15.82
CA GLY A 164 6.51 2.92 15.78
C GLY A 164 6.33 4.42 15.51
N MET A 165 7.27 5.00 14.77
CA MET A 165 7.29 6.45 14.53
C MET A 165 6.06 6.98 13.77
N MET A 166 5.38 6.12 13.00
CA MET A 166 4.14 6.48 12.30
C MET A 166 3.04 6.90 13.28
N VAL A 167 2.96 6.25 14.45
CA VAL A 167 1.99 6.58 15.49
C VAL A 167 2.24 7.99 16.02
N GLN A 168 3.50 8.35 16.27
CA GLN A 168 3.85 9.67 16.79
C GLN A 168 3.44 10.77 15.81
N ILE A 169 3.68 10.56 14.51
CA ILE A 169 3.34 11.54 13.48
C ILE A 169 1.82 11.68 13.33
N LEU A 170 1.07 10.58 13.43
CA LEU A 170 -0.39 10.62 13.48
C LEU A 170 -0.92 11.43 14.67
N ILE A 171 -0.34 11.26 15.86
CA ILE A 171 -0.69 12.05 17.06
C ILE A 171 -0.38 13.54 16.86
N ASP A 172 0.78 13.87 16.28
CA ASP A 172 1.20 15.25 16.11
C ASP A 172 0.24 16.03 15.17
N MET A 173 -0.41 15.33 14.23
CA MET A 173 -1.41 15.93 13.33
C MET A 173 -2.83 15.89 13.86
N ALA A 174 -3.24 14.79 14.51
CA ALA A 174 -4.55 14.63 15.12
C ALA A 174 -4.39 14.31 16.61
N PRO A 175 -4.15 15.33 17.46
CA PRO A 175 -3.88 15.13 18.88
C PRO A 175 -5.02 14.45 19.64
N GLU A 176 -6.24 14.50 19.11
CA GLU A 176 -7.42 13.80 19.62
C GLU A 176 -7.25 12.28 19.70
N TYR A 177 -6.47 11.69 18.79
CA TYR A 177 -6.18 10.26 18.78
C TYR A 177 -5.18 9.83 19.86
N ARG A 178 -4.59 10.77 20.60
CA ARG A 178 -3.70 10.46 21.73
C ARG A 178 -4.40 9.66 22.82
N ASN A 179 -5.69 9.88 23.02
CA ASN A 179 -6.48 9.19 24.03
C ASN A 179 -6.94 7.80 23.59
N THR A 180 -6.77 7.46 22.29
CA THR A 180 -7.12 6.15 21.72
C THR A 180 -5.94 5.18 21.64
N LEU A 181 -4.74 5.62 22.01
CA LEU A 181 -3.51 4.83 21.91
C LEU A 181 -3.18 4.14 23.24
N PHE A 182 -3.09 2.81 23.22
CA PHE A 182 -2.56 1.98 24.30
C PHE A 182 -1.53 1.00 23.74
#